data_AF-A0A3C1B5I3-F1
#
_entry.id   AF-A0A3C1B5I3-F1
#
_cell.length_a   1.000
_cell.length_b   1.000
_cell.length_c   1.000
_cell.angle_alpha   90.00
_cell.angle_beta   90.00
_cell.angle_gamma   90.00
#
_symmetry.space_group_name_H-M   'P 1'
#
loop_
_entity.id
_entity.type
_entity.pdbx_description
1 polymer ?
#
loop_
_entity_poly.entity_id
_entity_poly.type
_entity_poly.pdbx_seq_one_letter_code
_entity_poly.pdbx_strand_id
1 'polypeptide(L)'
;GPALDAVRNGNTEILPERDKKVYFHWLENIEPWCISRQLWWGHQIPVWFDAEGNQYCAATQAEAQAQAGPYVPLTRDPDVLDTWFSSGLWPIGTLGWPENTEALRKYFPTSVLITGFDIIFFWVARMMMMQYAVMGEKPFSTVYVHALVRDEKGKKMSKSLGNVLDPLELIDAYGADAVRFTLTAMAAMGRDLKLSTQRIAGYRNFGTKLWNAARFAEMNEVYATLDPAGKSQLPAQLQQTLNKWIVGETAKVREAVDAA
;
A
#
# COMPACT_ATOMS: atom_id res chain seq x y z
N GLY A 1 4.92 -11.29 -21.40
CA GLY A 1 5.58 -9.99 -21.18
C GLY A 1 5.93 -9.91 -19.71
N PRO A 2 7.08 -9.34 -19.31
CA PRO A 2 7.67 -9.60 -17.99
C PRO A 2 6.72 -9.43 -16.79
N ALA A 3 5.87 -8.40 -16.81
CA ALA A 3 4.85 -8.17 -15.78
C ALA A 3 3.79 -9.28 -15.69
N LEU A 4 3.25 -9.73 -16.83
CA LEU A 4 2.31 -10.87 -16.89
C LEU A 4 2.98 -12.17 -16.41
N ASP A 5 4.19 -12.41 -16.88
CA ASP A 5 4.92 -13.66 -16.64
C ASP A 5 5.31 -13.77 -15.16
N ALA A 6 5.62 -12.65 -14.51
CA ALA A 6 5.88 -12.58 -13.08
C ALA A 6 4.72 -13.13 -12.24
N VAL A 7 3.47 -12.79 -12.59
CA VAL A 7 2.29 -13.26 -11.87
C VAL A 7 1.93 -14.70 -12.26
N ARG A 8 2.06 -15.05 -13.55
CA ARG A 8 1.81 -16.43 -14.03
C ARG A 8 2.77 -17.46 -13.42
N ASN A 9 4.03 -17.08 -13.23
CA ASN A 9 5.07 -17.96 -12.70
C ASN A 9 5.16 -17.93 -11.17
N GLY A 10 4.33 -17.14 -10.48
CA GLY A 10 4.33 -17.03 -9.02
C GLY A 10 5.45 -16.18 -8.43
N ASN A 11 6.22 -15.45 -9.25
CA ASN A 11 7.22 -14.49 -8.75
C ASN A 11 6.57 -13.32 -8.01
N THR A 12 5.35 -12.94 -8.43
CA THR A 12 4.49 -11.99 -7.74
C THR A 12 3.12 -12.60 -7.53
N GLU A 13 2.66 -12.69 -6.28
CA GLU A 13 1.32 -13.16 -5.94
C GLU A 13 0.34 -11.98 -5.84
N ILE A 14 -0.90 -12.16 -6.30
CA ILE A 14 -1.97 -11.17 -6.11
C ILE A 14 -3.09 -11.83 -5.31
N LEU A 15 -3.40 -11.22 -4.16
CA LEU A 15 -4.40 -11.66 -3.21
C LEU A 15 -5.53 -10.62 -3.15
N PRO A 16 -6.81 -11.03 -3.17
CA PRO A 16 -7.29 -12.40 -3.35
C PRO A 16 -7.13 -12.89 -4.80
N GLU A 17 -7.01 -14.20 -4.99
CA GLU A 17 -6.82 -14.87 -6.30
C GLU A 17 -7.75 -14.39 -7.41
N ARG A 18 -9.00 -14.03 -7.07
CA ARG A 18 -9.98 -13.54 -8.05
C ARG A 18 -9.50 -12.30 -8.81
N ASP A 19 -8.68 -11.45 -8.18
CA ASP A 19 -8.23 -10.19 -8.75
C ASP A 19 -7.07 -10.38 -9.74
N LYS A 20 -6.44 -11.58 -9.77
CA LYS A 20 -5.53 -11.97 -10.85
C LYS A 20 -6.21 -11.94 -12.21
N LYS A 21 -7.47 -12.37 -12.31
CA LYS A 21 -8.20 -12.39 -13.58
C LYS A 21 -8.35 -10.98 -14.16
N VAL A 22 -8.61 -9.99 -13.30
CA VAL A 22 -8.71 -8.58 -13.68
C VAL A 22 -7.35 -8.10 -14.18
N TYR A 23 -6.28 -8.39 -13.43
CA TYR A 23 -4.91 -8.05 -13.82
C TYR A 23 -4.53 -8.64 -15.19
N PHE A 24 -4.78 -9.93 -15.42
CA PHE A 24 -4.50 -10.60 -16.69
C PHE A 24 -5.30 -10.02 -17.84
N HIS A 25 -6.61 -9.87 -17.66
CA HIS A 25 -7.48 -9.32 -18.70
C HIS A 25 -6.98 -7.96 -19.19
N TRP A 26 -6.56 -7.08 -18.28
CA TRP A 26 -6.04 -5.77 -18.65
C TRP A 26 -4.72 -5.82 -19.40
N LEU A 27 -3.75 -6.61 -18.91
CA LEU A 27 -2.42 -6.66 -19.52
C LEU A 27 -2.38 -7.46 -20.82
N GLU A 28 -3.28 -8.41 -21.02
CA GLU A 28 -3.42 -9.16 -22.28
C GLU A 28 -4.01 -8.31 -23.41
N ASN A 29 -4.76 -7.25 -23.07
CA ASN A 29 -5.44 -6.37 -24.02
C ASN A 29 -4.92 -4.92 -23.93
N ILE A 30 -3.68 -4.73 -23.46
CA ILE A 30 -3.12 -3.41 -23.23
C ILE A 30 -2.78 -2.71 -24.57
N GLU A 31 -3.25 -1.47 -24.71
CA GLU A 31 -2.95 -0.59 -25.85
C GLU A 31 -1.80 0.38 -25.53
N PRO A 32 -1.18 1.02 -26.54
CA PRO A 32 -0.20 2.07 -26.33
C PRO A 32 -0.71 3.15 -25.36
N TRP A 33 0.11 3.45 -24.36
CA TRP A 33 -0.24 4.43 -23.34
C TRP A 33 0.22 5.83 -23.77
N CYS A 34 -0.75 6.72 -24.00
CA CYS A 34 -0.46 8.15 -24.14
C CYS A 34 -0.02 8.71 -22.78
N ILE A 35 1.28 9.02 -22.65
CA ILE A 35 1.90 9.53 -21.42
C ILE A 35 1.92 11.06 -21.34
N SER A 36 1.59 11.79 -22.41
CA SER A 36 1.59 13.26 -22.41
C SER A 36 0.22 13.84 -22.01
N ARG A 37 0.25 14.99 -21.33
CA ARG A 37 -0.94 15.70 -20.84
C ARG A 37 -0.77 17.20 -21.05
N GLN A 38 -1.79 17.85 -21.61
CA GLN A 38 -1.87 19.31 -21.74
C GLN A 38 -2.38 19.93 -20.43
N LEU A 39 -1.61 19.74 -19.35
CA LEU A 39 -1.91 20.21 -18.00
C LEU A 39 -0.76 21.08 -17.50
N TRP A 40 -1.05 21.95 -16.54
CA TRP A 40 -0.03 22.81 -15.93
C TRP A 40 0.72 22.11 -14.79
N TRP A 41 0.09 21.10 -14.17
CA TRP A 41 0.64 20.38 -13.03
C TRP A 41 1.12 19.00 -13.45
N GLY A 42 2.43 18.78 -13.34
CA GLY A 42 3.09 17.51 -13.62
C GLY A 42 4.57 17.71 -13.90
N HIS A 43 5.26 16.61 -14.21
CA HIS A 43 6.66 16.68 -14.63
C HIS A 43 6.73 17.03 -16.11
N GLN A 44 7.31 18.17 -16.47
CA GLN A 44 7.44 18.57 -17.88
C GLN A 44 8.21 17.51 -18.66
N ILE A 45 7.69 17.11 -19.82
CA ILE A 45 8.32 16.08 -20.66
C ILE A 45 9.70 16.57 -21.09
N PRO A 46 10.75 15.75 -20.94
CA PRO A 46 12.10 16.18 -21.25
C PRO A 46 12.41 15.85 -22.72
N VAL A 47 11.64 16.50 -23.61
CA VAL A 47 11.81 16.47 -25.07
C VAL A 47 11.90 17.92 -25.55
N TRP A 48 12.84 18.19 -26.46
CA TRP A 48 13.06 19.50 -27.06
C TRP A 48 12.83 19.41 -28.57
N PHE A 49 12.30 20.49 -29.13
CA PHE A 49 12.02 20.66 -30.55
C PHE A 49 12.86 21.81 -31.11
N ASP A 50 13.39 21.63 -32.32
CA ASP A 50 13.91 22.74 -33.13
C ASP A 50 12.79 23.39 -33.96
N ALA A 51 13.15 24.37 -34.80
CA ALA A 51 12.20 25.11 -35.61
C ALA A 51 11.56 24.26 -36.73
N GLU A 52 12.25 23.20 -37.15
CA GLU A 52 11.81 22.23 -38.15
C GLU A 52 10.94 21.12 -37.57
N GLY A 53 10.86 21.02 -36.23
CA GLY A 53 10.06 20.03 -35.50
C GLY A 53 10.79 18.71 -35.21
N ASN A 54 12.12 18.65 -35.38
CA ASN A 54 12.91 17.49 -34.97
C ASN A 54 12.93 17.38 -33.44
N GLN A 55 12.97 16.14 -32.93
CA GLN A 55 12.83 15.85 -31.51
C GLN A 55 14.15 15.38 -30.90
N TYR A 56 14.49 15.94 -29.75
CA TYR A 56 15.67 15.59 -28.97
C TYR A 56 15.21 15.20 -27.56
N CYS A 57 15.53 14.00 -27.08
CA CYS A 57 15.16 13.53 -25.74
C CYS A 57 16.42 13.45 -24.86
N ALA A 58 16.41 14.16 -23.74
CA ALA A 58 17.56 14.41 -22.87
C ALA A 58 17.06 14.78 -21.46
N ALA A 59 17.88 14.89 -20.42
CA ALA A 59 17.40 15.36 -19.11
C ALA A 59 17.49 16.89 -18.99
N THR A 60 18.44 17.49 -19.71
CA THR A 60 18.73 18.93 -19.66
C THR A 60 18.77 19.57 -21.05
N GLN A 61 18.58 20.89 -21.11
CA GLN A 61 18.70 21.63 -22.36
C GLN A 61 20.12 21.57 -22.94
N ALA A 62 21.15 21.50 -22.09
CA ALA A 62 22.54 21.39 -22.55
C ALA A 62 22.79 20.06 -23.28
N GLU A 63 22.27 18.96 -22.75
CA GLU A 63 22.32 17.65 -23.40
C GLU A 63 21.50 17.62 -24.69
N ALA A 64 20.32 18.25 -24.71
CA ALA A 64 19.52 18.38 -25.94
C ALA A 64 20.26 19.20 -27.00
N GLN A 65 20.93 20.29 -26.61
CA GLN A 65 21.75 21.11 -27.52
C GLN A 65 22.92 20.31 -28.10
N ALA A 66 23.55 19.43 -27.31
CA ALA A 66 24.62 18.57 -27.79
C ALA A 66 24.12 17.57 -28.86
N GLN A 67 22.86 17.15 -28.79
CA GLN A 67 22.22 16.30 -29.82
C GLN A 67 21.84 17.10 -31.07
N ALA A 68 21.30 18.31 -30.90
CA ALA A 68 20.85 19.16 -32.01
C ALA A 68 21.99 19.83 -32.78
N GLY A 69 23.13 20.07 -32.12
CA GLY A 69 24.26 20.80 -32.67
C GLY A 69 24.29 22.26 -32.22
N PRO A 70 25.42 22.97 -32.43
CA PRO A 70 25.60 24.33 -31.93
C PRO A 70 24.65 25.31 -32.61
N TYR A 71 24.15 26.28 -31.85
CA TYR A 71 23.31 27.40 -32.31
C TYR A 71 21.92 27.03 -32.87
N VAL A 72 21.47 25.79 -32.73
CA VAL A 72 20.08 25.41 -33.03
C VAL A 72 19.16 25.90 -31.91
N PRO A 73 18.19 26.79 -32.17
CA PRO A 73 17.23 27.19 -31.15
C PRO A 73 16.34 26.02 -30.75
N LEU A 74 16.23 25.75 -29.45
CA LEU A 74 15.43 24.65 -28.91
C LEU A 74 14.29 25.16 -28.03
N THR A 75 13.12 24.57 -28.18
CA THR A 75 11.94 24.78 -27.32
C THR A 75 11.56 23.46 -26.67
N ARG A 76 11.44 23.41 -25.34
CA ARG A 76 11.01 22.20 -24.63
C ARG A 76 9.52 21.97 -24.81
N ASP A 77 9.12 20.70 -24.90
CA ASP A 77 7.72 20.28 -24.92
C ASP A 77 6.93 20.94 -23.77
N PRO A 78 5.82 21.64 -24.06
CA PRO A 78 5.01 22.25 -23.02
C PRO A 78 4.18 21.23 -22.22
N ASP A 79 4.04 19.98 -22.71
CA ASP A 79 3.28 18.95 -22.03
C ASP A 79 3.96 18.43 -20.76
N VAL A 80 3.15 17.87 -19.87
CA VAL A 80 3.60 17.16 -18.68
C VAL A 80 3.30 15.67 -18.78
N LEU A 81 4.08 14.87 -18.05
CA LEU A 81 3.86 13.43 -17.92
C LEU A 81 2.59 13.14 -17.13
N ASP A 82 1.88 12.09 -17.55
CA ASP A 82 0.76 11.49 -16.83
C ASP A 82 1.17 11.14 -15.39
N THR A 83 0.31 11.42 -14.40
CA THR A 83 0.57 11.12 -12.98
C THR A 83 0.82 9.64 -12.74
N TRP A 84 0.25 8.75 -13.56
CA TRP A 84 0.52 7.32 -13.51
C TRP A 84 1.95 6.94 -13.93
N PHE A 85 2.63 7.79 -14.69
CA PHE A 85 4.03 7.61 -15.08
C PHE A 85 4.96 7.79 -13.89
N SER A 86 4.83 8.89 -13.16
CA SER A 86 5.67 9.11 -11.97
C SER A 86 5.32 8.16 -10.84
N SER A 87 4.02 7.91 -10.58
CA SER A 87 3.62 6.96 -9.53
C SER A 87 3.97 5.51 -9.86
N GLY A 88 4.08 5.15 -11.14
CA GLY A 88 4.61 3.85 -11.59
C GLY A 88 6.09 3.63 -11.24
N LEU A 89 6.84 4.68 -10.91
CA LEU A 89 8.23 4.61 -10.45
C LEU A 89 8.36 4.61 -8.91
N TRP A 90 7.24 4.61 -8.18
CA TRP A 90 7.22 4.68 -6.72
C TRP A 90 8.13 3.66 -6.00
N PRO A 91 8.19 2.37 -6.40
CA PRO A 91 8.99 1.37 -5.69
C PRO A 91 10.49 1.66 -5.65
N ILE A 92 10.99 2.49 -6.57
CA ILE A 92 12.41 2.83 -6.69
C ILE A 92 12.67 4.32 -6.42
N GLY A 93 11.76 5.21 -6.85
CA GLY A 93 11.91 6.65 -6.68
C GLY A 93 11.91 7.08 -5.22
N THR A 94 11.17 6.38 -4.36
CA THR A 94 11.21 6.59 -2.90
C THR A 94 12.52 6.17 -2.23
N LEU A 95 13.30 5.34 -2.91
CA LEU A 95 14.57 4.81 -2.45
C LEU A 95 15.76 5.56 -3.07
N GLY A 96 15.51 6.67 -3.78
CA GLY A 96 16.56 7.52 -4.35
C GLY A 96 17.04 7.11 -5.74
N TRP A 97 16.36 6.18 -6.42
CA TRP A 97 16.56 5.97 -7.85
C TRP A 97 16.35 7.30 -8.62
N PRO A 98 17.18 7.65 -9.61
CA PRO A 98 18.08 6.78 -10.38
C PRO A 98 19.42 6.43 -9.73
N GLU A 99 19.75 7.02 -8.59
CA GLU A 99 21.01 6.73 -7.92
C GLU A 99 21.03 5.34 -7.26
N ASN A 100 22.19 4.69 -7.24
CA ASN A 100 22.38 3.41 -6.56
C ASN A 100 22.63 3.62 -5.06
N THR A 101 21.58 4.03 -4.34
CA THR A 101 21.64 4.30 -2.90
C THR A 101 21.69 3.01 -2.08
N GLU A 102 22.09 3.12 -0.81
CA GLU A 102 22.00 2.01 0.15
C GLU A 102 20.54 1.57 0.37
N ALA A 103 19.60 2.52 0.43
CA ALA A 103 18.19 2.23 0.62
C ALA A 103 17.62 1.41 -0.55
N LEU A 104 17.99 1.75 -1.79
CA LEU A 104 17.58 0.99 -2.97
C LEU A 104 18.09 -0.45 -2.90
N ARG A 105 19.38 -0.66 -2.60
CA ARG A 105 19.97 -2.00 -2.48
C ARG A 105 19.37 -2.83 -1.35
N LYS A 106 18.95 -2.19 -0.26
CA LYS A 106 18.45 -2.87 0.93
C LYS A 106 16.97 -3.23 0.84
N TYR A 107 16.16 -2.37 0.22
CA TYR A 107 14.70 -2.45 0.31
C TYR A 107 14.00 -2.76 -1.03
N PHE A 108 14.72 -2.80 -2.15
CA PHE A 108 14.19 -3.24 -3.44
C PHE A 108 14.78 -4.61 -3.85
N PRO A 109 13.97 -5.58 -4.28
CA PRO A 109 12.50 -5.54 -4.42
C PRO A 109 11.76 -5.55 -3.07
N THR A 110 10.54 -5.00 -3.04
CA THR A 110 9.73 -4.93 -1.81
C THR A 110 8.96 -6.23 -1.54
N SER A 111 8.47 -6.42 -0.31
CA SER A 111 7.74 -7.64 0.06
C SER A 111 6.26 -7.59 -0.35
N VAL A 112 5.50 -6.64 0.20
CA VAL A 112 4.04 -6.57 0.06
C VAL A 112 3.59 -5.17 -0.36
N LEU A 113 2.84 -5.07 -1.44
CA LEU A 113 2.08 -3.87 -1.81
C LEU A 113 0.62 -4.04 -1.34
N ILE A 114 0.10 -3.07 -0.60
CA ILE A 114 -1.29 -3.05 -0.15
C ILE A 114 -2.04 -1.91 -0.86
N THR A 115 -3.14 -2.22 -1.55
CA THR A 115 -3.91 -1.20 -2.28
C THR A 115 -5.36 -1.61 -2.54
N GLY A 116 -6.18 -0.68 -3.04
CA GLY A 116 -7.55 -0.93 -3.47
C GLY A 116 -7.62 -1.54 -4.88
N PHE A 117 -8.66 -2.35 -5.14
CA PHE A 117 -8.83 -3.01 -6.44
C PHE A 117 -9.03 -2.05 -7.63
N ASP A 118 -9.48 -0.83 -7.35
CA ASP A 118 -9.81 0.19 -8.34
C ASP A 118 -8.58 0.74 -9.08
N ILE A 119 -7.38 0.62 -8.51
CA ILE A 119 -6.13 1.06 -9.13
C ILE A 119 -5.16 -0.08 -9.46
N ILE A 120 -5.64 -1.32 -9.51
CA ILE A 120 -4.82 -2.47 -9.91
C ILE A 120 -4.22 -2.29 -11.31
N PHE A 121 -4.99 -1.75 -12.26
CA PHE A 121 -4.49 -1.48 -13.60
C PHE A 121 -3.64 -0.21 -13.65
N PHE A 122 -4.15 0.89 -13.09
CA PHE A 122 -3.51 2.20 -13.21
C PHE A 122 -2.19 2.31 -12.43
N TRP A 123 -2.03 1.54 -11.36
CA TRP A 123 -0.87 1.62 -10.50
C TRP A 123 -0.09 0.31 -10.39
N VAL A 124 -0.71 -0.79 -9.94
CA VAL A 124 0.00 -2.07 -9.75
C VAL A 124 0.61 -2.56 -11.05
N ALA A 125 -0.17 -2.60 -12.14
CA ALA A 125 0.34 -3.04 -13.43
C ALA A 125 1.40 -2.08 -13.98
N ARG A 126 1.25 -0.76 -13.81
CA ARG A 126 2.26 0.24 -14.23
C ARG A 126 3.58 0.05 -13.50
N MET A 127 3.57 -0.12 -12.17
CA MET A 127 4.76 -0.45 -11.40
C MET A 127 5.41 -1.74 -11.91
N MET A 128 4.64 -2.81 -12.05
CA MET A 128 5.15 -4.08 -12.57
C MET A 128 5.87 -3.91 -13.92
N MET A 129 5.24 -3.25 -14.89
CA MET A 129 5.84 -3.04 -16.21
C MET A 129 7.08 -2.15 -16.14
N MET A 130 7.01 -1.03 -15.43
CA MET A 130 8.08 -0.04 -15.39
C MET A 130 9.31 -0.56 -14.66
N GLN A 131 9.15 -1.29 -13.55
CA GLN A 131 10.30 -1.85 -12.82
C GLN A 131 11.00 -2.95 -13.61
N TYR A 132 10.26 -3.80 -14.34
CA TYR A 132 10.91 -4.72 -15.27
C TYR A 132 11.61 -3.98 -16.42
N ALA A 133 11.06 -2.87 -16.90
CA ALA A 133 11.67 -2.10 -17.98
C ALA A 133 12.96 -1.37 -17.57
N VAL A 134 13.01 -0.79 -16.36
CA VAL A 134 14.14 0.05 -15.93
C VAL A 134 15.11 -0.62 -14.96
N MET A 135 14.66 -1.65 -14.23
CA MET A 135 15.49 -2.41 -13.27
C MET A 135 15.66 -3.88 -13.64
N GLY A 136 14.84 -4.44 -14.55
CA GLY A 136 14.85 -5.86 -14.87
C GLY A 136 14.35 -6.78 -13.73
N GLU A 137 13.69 -6.21 -12.71
CA GLU A 137 13.31 -6.92 -11.47
C GLU A 137 11.86 -6.57 -11.07
N LYS A 138 11.19 -7.48 -10.35
CA LYS A 138 9.84 -7.25 -9.82
C LYS A 138 9.84 -6.11 -8.78
N PRO A 139 8.78 -5.29 -8.72
CA PRO A 139 8.67 -4.27 -7.67
C PRO A 139 8.30 -4.85 -6.29
N PHE A 140 7.50 -5.91 -6.26
CA PHE A 140 6.98 -6.53 -5.04
C PHE A 140 6.75 -8.04 -5.22
N SER A 141 6.86 -8.79 -4.12
CA SER A 141 6.56 -10.24 -4.09
C SER A 141 5.08 -10.56 -3.92
N THR A 142 4.33 -9.73 -3.20
CA THR A 142 2.89 -9.93 -2.98
C THR A 142 2.14 -8.64 -3.16
N VAL A 143 0.95 -8.70 -3.78
CA VAL A 143 -0.02 -7.60 -3.86
C VAL A 143 -1.25 -8.01 -3.09
N TYR A 144 -1.52 -7.34 -1.98
CA TYR A 144 -2.78 -7.47 -1.26
C TYR A 144 -3.75 -6.37 -1.71
N VAL A 145 -4.82 -6.80 -2.35
CA VAL A 145 -5.88 -5.96 -2.88
C VAL A 145 -7.06 -6.00 -1.91
N HIS A 146 -7.23 -4.93 -1.14
CA HIS A 146 -8.37 -4.80 -0.24
C HIS A 146 -9.60 -4.24 -0.97
N ALA A 147 -10.78 -4.55 -0.45
CA ALA A 147 -12.04 -4.01 -0.95
C ALA A 147 -12.20 -2.52 -0.60
N LEU A 148 -13.16 -1.85 -1.23
CA LEU A 148 -13.42 -0.44 -0.95
C LEU A 148 -14.34 -0.28 0.26
N VAL A 149 -14.10 0.79 1.02
CA VAL A 149 -15.01 1.21 2.08
C VAL A 149 -16.22 1.90 1.45
N ARG A 150 -17.40 1.51 1.93
CA ARG A 150 -18.71 2.01 1.53
C ARG A 150 -19.45 2.52 2.75
N ASP A 151 -20.44 3.37 2.51
CA ASP A 151 -21.35 3.78 3.58
C ASP A 151 -22.18 2.59 4.11
N GLU A 152 -22.93 2.82 5.18
CA GLU A 152 -23.79 1.82 5.82
C GLU A 152 -24.79 1.18 4.85
N LYS A 153 -25.21 1.92 3.81
CA LYS A 153 -26.17 1.49 2.79
C LYS A 153 -25.49 0.77 1.62
N GLY A 154 -24.16 0.70 1.60
CA GLY A 154 -23.37 0.08 0.54
C GLY A 154 -23.17 0.97 -0.69
N LYS A 155 -23.35 2.29 -0.60
CA LYS A 155 -22.97 3.20 -1.68
C LYS A 155 -21.49 3.54 -1.60
N LYS A 156 -20.87 3.78 -2.75
CA LYS A 156 -19.50 4.31 -2.82
C LYS A 156 -19.47 5.64 -2.07
N MET A 157 -18.50 5.81 -1.17
CA MET A 157 -18.30 7.10 -0.50
C MET A 157 -17.75 8.11 -1.50
N SER A 158 -18.34 9.29 -1.55
CA SER A 158 -17.86 10.38 -2.41
C SER A 158 -18.33 11.73 -1.89
N LYS A 159 -17.50 12.76 -2.09
CA LYS A 159 -17.80 14.13 -1.66
C LYS A 159 -19.12 14.64 -2.25
N SER A 160 -19.42 14.30 -3.51
CA SER A 160 -20.65 14.72 -4.19
C SER A 160 -21.93 14.12 -3.61
N LEU A 161 -21.86 12.91 -3.04
CA LEU A 161 -23.01 12.26 -2.38
C LEU A 161 -23.16 12.68 -0.91
N GLY A 162 -22.21 13.42 -0.34
CA GLY A 162 -22.22 13.84 1.06
C GLY A 162 -22.16 12.68 2.06
N ASN A 163 -21.80 11.47 1.62
CA ASN A 163 -21.76 10.25 2.44
C ASN A 163 -20.32 9.88 2.85
N VAL A 164 -19.40 10.85 2.84
CA VAL A 164 -18.03 10.65 3.31
C VAL A 164 -18.04 10.72 4.83
N LEU A 165 -17.45 9.72 5.47
CA LEU A 165 -17.12 9.76 6.88
C LEU A 165 -15.68 10.22 7.00
N ASP A 166 -15.47 11.37 7.66
CA ASP A 166 -14.11 11.84 7.93
C ASP A 166 -13.46 10.94 8.99
N PRO A 167 -12.31 10.31 8.70
CA PRO A 167 -11.64 9.46 9.67
C PRO A 167 -11.25 10.20 10.95
N LEU A 168 -10.95 11.50 10.89
CA LEU A 168 -10.60 12.29 12.08
C LEU A 168 -11.81 12.53 12.97
N GLU A 169 -12.98 12.83 12.40
CA GLU A 169 -14.22 12.93 13.17
C GLU A 169 -14.57 11.61 13.87
N LEU A 170 -14.36 10.48 13.19
CA LEU A 170 -14.55 9.15 13.78
C LEU A 170 -13.54 8.86 14.90
N ILE A 171 -12.28 9.28 14.73
CA ILE A 171 -11.24 9.13 15.74
C ILE A 171 -11.57 9.97 16.98
N ASP A 172 -12.00 11.21 16.81
CA ASP A 172 -12.38 12.09 17.91
C ASP A 172 -13.58 11.53 18.68
N ALA A 173 -14.55 10.94 17.97
CA ALA A 173 -15.76 10.39 18.58
C ALA A 173 -15.54 9.02 19.27
N TYR A 174 -14.68 8.15 18.73
CA TYR A 174 -14.58 6.75 19.15
C TYR A 174 -13.18 6.27 19.54
N GLY A 175 -12.13 7.05 19.26
CA GLY A 175 -10.74 6.69 19.46
C GLY A 175 -10.11 5.98 18.26
N ALA A 176 -8.82 6.21 18.04
CA ALA A 176 -8.08 5.65 16.91
C ALA A 176 -8.06 4.12 16.91
N ASP A 177 -7.93 3.48 18.07
CA ASP A 177 -7.95 2.02 18.18
C ASP A 177 -9.28 1.42 17.75
N ALA A 178 -10.40 2.05 18.11
CA ALA A 178 -11.72 1.59 17.71
C ALA A 178 -11.89 1.65 16.18
N VAL A 179 -11.46 2.74 15.55
CA VAL A 179 -11.53 2.91 14.10
C VAL A 179 -10.62 1.89 13.39
N ARG A 180 -9.36 1.78 13.81
CA ARG A 180 -8.38 0.83 13.24
C ARG A 180 -8.84 -0.62 13.37
N PHE A 181 -9.31 -1.00 14.56
CA PHE A 181 -9.77 -2.36 14.82
C PHE A 181 -11.03 -2.68 14.02
N THR A 182 -11.95 -1.71 13.87
CA THR A 182 -13.13 -1.87 13.01
C THR A 182 -12.73 -2.14 11.56
N LEU A 183 -11.84 -1.31 10.99
CA LEU A 183 -11.44 -1.43 9.60
C LEU A 183 -10.68 -2.74 9.34
N THR A 184 -9.74 -3.11 10.21
CA THR A 184 -8.96 -4.35 10.07
C THR A 184 -9.82 -5.60 10.25
N ALA A 185 -10.70 -5.64 11.26
CA ALA A 185 -11.61 -6.77 11.47
C ALA A 185 -12.62 -6.96 10.32
N MET A 186 -12.95 -5.88 9.62
CA MET A 186 -13.87 -5.92 8.49
C MET A 186 -13.17 -6.06 7.13
N ALA A 187 -11.86 -5.84 7.05
CA ALA A 187 -11.06 -5.95 5.83
C ALA A 187 -10.86 -7.40 5.36
N ALA A 188 -11.75 -8.33 5.75
CA ALA A 188 -11.75 -9.70 5.31
C ALA A 188 -11.83 -9.80 3.78
N MET A 189 -11.01 -10.67 3.21
CA MET A 189 -10.91 -10.85 1.77
C MET A 189 -12.28 -11.11 1.12
N GLY A 190 -12.64 -10.30 0.13
CA GLY A 190 -13.69 -10.64 -0.82
C GLY A 190 -14.98 -9.80 -0.79
N ARG A 191 -15.20 -8.90 0.18
CA ARG A 191 -16.42 -8.08 0.25
C ARG A 191 -16.15 -6.63 0.59
N ASP A 192 -16.91 -5.73 -0.03
CA ASP A 192 -16.88 -4.31 0.30
C ASP A 192 -17.27 -4.06 1.76
N LEU A 193 -16.56 -3.14 2.38
CA LEU A 193 -16.69 -2.83 3.80
C LEU A 193 -17.80 -1.79 3.98
N LYS A 194 -18.97 -2.20 4.50
CA LYS A 194 -20.04 -1.26 4.87
C LYS A 194 -19.77 -0.70 6.25
N LEU A 195 -19.18 0.49 6.31
CA LEU A 195 -18.77 1.09 7.57
C LEU A 195 -19.98 1.71 8.28
N SER A 196 -20.22 1.29 9.53
CA SER A 196 -21.24 1.89 10.39
C SER A 196 -20.66 2.44 11.69
N THR A 197 -21.15 3.59 12.12
CA THR A 197 -20.70 4.23 13.38
C THR A 197 -21.04 3.36 14.58
N GLN A 198 -22.18 2.65 14.52
CA GLN A 198 -22.57 1.68 15.55
C GLN A 198 -21.55 0.55 15.71
N ARG A 199 -20.95 0.07 14.62
CA ARG A 199 -19.93 -0.97 14.68
C ARG A 199 -18.63 -0.44 15.29
N ILE A 200 -18.23 0.79 14.95
CA ILE A 200 -17.08 1.46 15.57
C ILE A 200 -17.32 1.61 17.08
N ALA A 201 -18.51 2.05 17.50
CA ALA A 201 -18.88 2.13 18.90
C ALA A 201 -18.79 0.77 19.62
N GLY A 202 -19.17 -0.32 18.94
CA GLY A 202 -18.99 -1.69 19.42
C GLY A 202 -17.52 -2.04 19.70
N TYR A 203 -16.62 -1.71 18.77
CA TYR A 203 -15.19 -1.97 18.94
C TYR A 203 -14.51 -1.02 19.94
N ARG A 204 -15.01 0.21 20.11
CA ARG A 204 -14.63 1.06 21.25
C ARG A 204 -14.95 0.36 22.58
N ASN A 205 -16.16 -0.19 22.71
CA ASN A 205 -16.55 -0.91 23.92
C ASN A 205 -15.70 -2.17 24.16
N PHE A 206 -15.26 -2.85 23.08
CA PHE A 206 -14.28 -3.93 23.18
C PHE A 206 -12.93 -3.42 23.73
N GLY A 207 -12.42 -2.29 23.22
CA GLY A 207 -11.24 -1.63 23.80
C GLY A 207 -11.42 -1.29 25.29
N THR A 208 -12.58 -0.76 25.68
CA THR A 208 -12.93 -0.52 27.09
C THR A 208 -12.91 -1.81 27.92
N LYS A 209 -13.30 -2.95 27.34
CA LYS A 209 -13.25 -4.25 28.04
C LYS A 209 -11.81 -4.67 28.32
N LEU A 210 -10.90 -4.51 27.36
CA LEU A 210 -9.47 -4.77 27.56
C LEU A 210 -8.87 -3.84 28.61
N TRP A 211 -9.20 -2.55 28.54
CA TRP A 211 -8.80 -1.56 29.54
C TRP A 211 -9.25 -1.95 30.95
N ASN A 212 -10.51 -2.35 31.11
CA ASN A 212 -11.03 -2.77 32.41
C ASN A 212 -10.34 -4.04 32.94
N ALA A 213 -9.98 -4.98 32.06
CA ALA A 213 -9.23 -6.18 32.46
C ALA A 213 -7.81 -5.83 32.93
N ALA A 214 -7.11 -4.96 32.19
CA ALA A 214 -5.77 -4.47 32.57
C ALA A 214 -5.82 -3.68 33.88
N ARG A 215 -6.74 -2.72 34.00
CA ARG A 215 -6.93 -1.93 35.22
C ARG A 215 -7.27 -2.79 36.43
N PHE A 216 -8.10 -3.83 36.25
CA PHE A 216 -8.39 -4.78 37.33
C PHE A 216 -7.13 -5.54 37.75
N ALA A 217 -6.29 -5.98 36.81
CA ALA A 217 -5.02 -6.62 37.12
C ALA A 217 -4.08 -5.66 37.89
N GLU A 218 -3.95 -4.41 37.44
CA GLU A 218 -3.15 -3.38 38.12
C GLU A 218 -3.65 -3.08 39.55
N MET A 219 -4.96 -2.96 39.74
CA MET A 219 -5.56 -2.74 41.07
C MET A 219 -5.31 -3.92 42.04
N ASN A 220 -4.98 -5.10 41.51
CA ASN A 220 -4.61 -6.28 42.28
C ASN A 220 -3.10 -6.54 42.23
N GLU A 221 -2.30 -5.52 41.89
CA GLU A 221 -0.83 -5.55 41.88
C GLU A 221 -0.23 -6.62 40.95
N VAL A 222 -0.97 -7.02 39.91
CA VAL A 222 -0.50 -7.98 38.91
C VAL A 222 0.34 -7.26 37.86
N TYR A 223 1.65 -7.24 38.08
CA TYR A 223 2.63 -6.65 37.16
C TYR A 223 3.49 -7.73 36.49
N ALA A 224 4.01 -7.41 35.30
CA ALA A 224 4.98 -8.26 34.64
C ALA A 224 6.26 -8.32 35.48
N THR A 225 6.68 -9.54 35.87
CA THR A 225 8.01 -9.76 36.43
C THR A 225 8.96 -9.92 35.24
N LEU A 226 9.92 -9.01 35.10
CA LEU A 226 10.88 -9.06 34.00
C LEU A 226 12.21 -9.66 34.46
N ASP A 227 12.83 -10.48 33.62
CA ASP A 227 14.20 -10.92 33.81
C ASP A 227 15.21 -9.78 33.51
N PRO A 228 16.51 -9.95 33.80
CA PRO A 228 17.53 -8.93 33.50
C PRO A 228 17.66 -8.56 32.01
N ALA A 229 17.10 -9.38 31.11
CA ALA A 229 17.04 -9.12 29.66
C ALA A 229 15.70 -8.48 29.23
N GLY A 230 14.82 -8.12 30.18
CA GLY A 230 13.54 -7.49 29.92
C GLY A 230 12.42 -8.44 29.49
N LYS A 231 12.57 -9.76 29.64
CA LYS A 231 11.56 -10.75 29.26
C LYS A 231 10.64 -11.07 30.43
N SER A 232 9.34 -11.17 30.13
CA SER A 232 8.33 -11.59 31.12
C SER A 232 8.63 -13.01 31.63
N GLN A 233 8.78 -13.15 32.93
CA GLN A 233 8.94 -14.42 33.62
C GLN A 233 7.58 -14.95 34.05
N LEU A 234 7.21 -16.09 33.50
CA LEU A 234 6.13 -16.89 34.05
C LEU A 234 6.60 -17.55 35.35
N PRO A 235 5.73 -17.70 36.36
CA PRO A 235 6.06 -18.46 37.56
C PRO A 235 6.52 -19.88 37.19
N ALA A 236 7.60 -20.36 37.81
CA ALA A 236 8.20 -21.66 37.51
C ALA A 236 7.22 -22.84 37.69
N GLN A 237 6.20 -22.69 38.55
CA GLN A 237 5.14 -23.66 38.70
C GLN A 237 3.77 -22.99 38.88
N LEU A 238 2.87 -23.23 37.93
CA LEU A 238 1.45 -22.91 38.05
C LEU A 238 0.77 -24.02 38.87
N GLN A 239 0.21 -23.69 40.04
CA GLN A 239 -0.43 -24.69 40.90
C GLN A 239 -1.91 -24.90 40.54
N GLN A 240 -2.64 -23.80 40.28
CA GLN A 240 -4.08 -23.86 40.00
C GLN A 240 -4.38 -24.32 38.57
N THR A 241 -5.37 -25.21 38.42
CA THR A 241 -5.83 -25.71 37.12
C THR A 241 -6.28 -24.59 36.19
N LEU A 242 -6.96 -23.57 36.73
CA LEU A 242 -7.43 -22.43 35.94
C LEU A 242 -6.27 -21.65 35.30
N ASN A 243 -5.19 -21.42 36.05
CA ASN A 243 -4.02 -20.70 35.53
C ASN A 243 -3.31 -21.51 34.43
N LYS A 244 -3.20 -22.84 34.60
CA LYS A 244 -2.67 -23.74 33.57
C LYS A 244 -3.51 -23.66 32.29
N TRP A 245 -4.84 -23.65 32.43
CA TRP A 245 -5.75 -23.52 31.30
C TRP A 245 -5.60 -22.17 30.58
N ILE A 246 -5.57 -21.04 31.31
CA ILE A 246 -5.37 -19.70 30.70
C ILE A 246 -4.07 -19.64 29.89
N VAL A 247 -2.95 -20.14 30.44
CA VAL A 247 -1.67 -20.14 29.73
C VAL A 247 -1.73 -21.03 28.48
N GLY A 248 -2.40 -22.18 28.56
CA GLY A 248 -2.62 -23.05 27.41
C GLY A 248 -3.43 -22.38 26.30
N GLU A 249 -4.53 -21.70 26.64
CA GLU A 249 -5.34 -20.98 25.64
C GLU A 249 -4.57 -19.79 25.04
N THR A 250 -3.82 -19.04 25.84
CA THR A 250 -2.95 -17.97 25.32
C THR A 250 -1.90 -18.50 24.36
N ALA A 251 -1.30 -19.66 24.64
CA ALA A 251 -0.33 -20.28 23.75
C ALA A 251 -0.97 -20.71 22.42
N LYS A 252 -2.17 -21.33 22.47
CA LYS A 252 -2.93 -21.68 21.26
C LYS A 252 -3.28 -20.46 20.42
N VAL A 253 -3.71 -19.37 21.05
CA VAL A 253 -4.02 -18.12 20.36
C VAL A 253 -2.77 -17.54 19.71
N ARG A 254 -1.61 -17.55 20.40
CA ARG A 254 -0.34 -17.12 19.82
C ARG A 254 0.01 -17.95 18.58
N GLU A 255 -0.03 -19.28 18.69
CA GLU A 255 0.26 -20.17 17.54
C GLU A 255 -0.68 -19.91 16.36
N ALA A 256 -1.97 -19.71 16.62
CA ALA A 256 -2.94 -19.42 15.58
C ALA A 256 -2.72 -18.05 14.90
N VAL A 257 -2.31 -17.03 15.67
CA VAL A 257 -2.05 -15.68 15.15
C VAL A 257 -0.70 -15.59 14.44
N ASP A 258 0.35 -16.25 14.94
CA ASP A 258 1.68 -16.27 14.31
C ASP A 258 1.67 -17.03 12.97
N ALA A 259 0.75 -17.99 12.81
CA ALA A 259 0.59 -18.76 11.57
C ALA A 259 -0.29 -18.08 10.50
N ALA A 260 -1.07 -17.06 10.88
CA ALA A 260 -2.01 -16.35 10.02
C ALA A 260 -1.35 -15.20 9.25
#